data_AF-A0A9X5FEL8-F1
#
_entry.id   AF-A0A9X5FEL8-F1
#
_cell.length_a   1.000
_cell.length_b   1.000
_cell.length_c   1.000
_cell.angle_alpha   90.00
_cell.angle_beta   90.00
_cell.angle_gamma   90.00
#
_symmetry.space_group_name_H-M   'P 1'
#
loop_
_entity.id
_entity.type
_entity.pdbx_description
1 polymer ?
#
loop_
_entity_poly.entity_id
_entity_poly.type
_entity_poly.pdbx_seq_one_letter_code
_entity_poly.pdbx_strand_id
1 'polypeptide(L)'
;MADDNDDGMVDKLILIGTSALAAWLAQKVLGAVWKKTTGHDAPKDPLENDSTIAGIVTFAAVTGAVAALSRIAANKGARKVTSRIAAGRALKASR
;
A
#
# COMPACT_ATOMS: atom_id res chain seq x y z
N MET A 1 6.93 -32.75 23.91
CA MET A 1 6.73 -32.01 22.64
C MET A 1 7.21 -30.58 22.86
N ALA A 2 8.33 -30.18 22.25
CA ALA A 2 8.92 -28.85 22.38
C ALA A 2 9.19 -28.20 21.00
N ASP A 3 8.48 -28.65 19.96
CA ASP A 3 8.77 -28.30 18.55
C ASP A 3 7.78 -27.26 17.96
N ASP A 4 6.59 -27.07 18.58
CA ASP A 4 5.55 -26.20 18.01
C ASP A 4 5.79 -24.68 18.22
N ASN A 5 6.69 -24.28 19.13
CA ASN A 5 6.94 -22.87 19.44
C ASN A 5 7.95 -22.22 18.48
N ASP A 6 8.88 -23.00 17.91
CA ASP A 6 9.92 -22.50 17.02
C ASP A 6 9.37 -22.19 15.62
N ASP A 7 8.49 -23.06 15.09
CA ASP A 7 7.81 -22.82 13.81
C ASP A 7 6.94 -21.55 13.85
N GLY A 8 6.19 -21.36 14.93
CA GLY A 8 5.39 -20.14 15.12
C GLY A 8 6.23 -18.87 15.31
N MET A 9 7.46 -18.99 15.82
CA MET A 9 8.40 -17.87 15.96
C MET A 9 9.02 -17.50 14.60
N VAL A 10 9.42 -18.49 13.82
CA VAL A 10 9.99 -18.30 12.48
C VAL A 10 8.95 -17.66 11.54
N ASP A 11 7.71 -18.13 11.56
CA ASP A 11 6.63 -17.54 10.76
C ASP A 11 6.37 -16.07 11.14
N LYS A 12 6.38 -15.75 12.44
CA LYS A 12 6.25 -14.37 12.90
C LYS A 12 7.41 -13.51 12.45
N LEU A 13 8.65 -14.01 12.50
CA LEU A 13 9.83 -13.29 12.03
C LEU A 13 9.80 -13.06 10.52
N ILE A 14 9.35 -14.05 9.74
CA ILE A 14 9.16 -13.90 8.30
C ILE A 14 8.08 -12.86 8.01
N LEU A 15 6.96 -12.89 8.72
CA LEU A 15 5.87 -11.94 8.53
C LEU A 15 6.32 -10.51 8.88
N ILE A 16 6.98 -10.33 10.02
CA ILE A 16 7.51 -9.04 10.46
C ILE A 16 8.57 -8.54 9.47
N GLY A 17 9.50 -9.41 9.06
CA GLY A 17 10.56 -9.07 8.11
C GLY A 17 10.01 -8.66 6.73
N THR A 18 9.04 -9.41 6.21
CA THR A 18 8.40 -9.11 4.92
C THR A 18 7.60 -7.82 4.99
N SER A 19 6.87 -7.58 6.09
CA SER A 19 6.11 -6.34 6.30
C SER A 19 7.05 -5.13 6.41
N ALA A 20 8.16 -5.27 7.14
CA ALA A 20 9.17 -4.22 7.27
C ALA A 20 9.83 -3.90 5.91
N LEU A 21 10.17 -4.92 5.11
CA LEU A 21 10.71 -4.74 3.77
C LEU A 21 9.69 -4.06 2.85
N ALA A 22 8.42 -4.45 2.91
CA ALA A 22 7.35 -3.82 2.16
C ALA A 22 7.17 -2.35 2.57
N ALA A 23 7.19 -2.06 3.87
CA ALA A 23 7.12 -0.69 4.40
C ALA A 23 8.31 0.15 3.91
N TRP A 24 9.53 -0.38 3.99
CA TRP A 24 10.73 0.30 3.50
C TRP A 24 10.64 0.59 2.00
N LEU A 25 10.21 -0.39 1.20
CA LEU A 25 10.06 -0.23 -0.24
C LEU A 25 8.98 0.80 -0.57
N ALA A 26 7.85 0.79 0.16
CA ALA A 26 6.80 1.78 0.03
C ALA A 26 7.31 3.20 0.33
N GLN A 27 8.08 3.39 1.41
CA GLN A 27 8.70 4.69 1.72
C GLN A 27 9.65 5.15 0.61
N LYS A 28 10.45 4.23 0.05
CA LYS A 28 11.40 4.54 -1.03
C LYS A 28 10.67 4.96 -2.31
N VAL A 29 9.60 4.25 -2.67
CA VAL A 29 8.75 4.57 -3.82
C VAL A 29 8.06 5.92 -3.62
N LEU A 30 7.51 6.17 -2.43
CA LEU A 30 6.84 7.42 -2.10
C LEU A 30 7.79 8.61 -2.23
N GLY A 31 9.01 8.51 -1.68
CA GLY A 31 10.04 9.54 -1.81
C GLY A 31 10.46 9.78 -3.27
N ALA A 32 10.62 8.71 -4.06
CA ALA A 32 10.97 8.82 -5.47
C ALA A 32 9.86 9.47 -6.31
N VAL A 33 8.59 9.13 -6.04
CA VAL A 33 7.43 9.76 -6.69
C VAL A 33 7.36 11.24 -6.32
N TRP A 34 7.55 11.57 -5.04
CA TRP A 34 7.50 12.96 -4.56
C TRP A 34 8.60 13.83 -5.15
N LYS A 35 9.84 13.33 -5.18
CA LYS A 35 10.96 14.01 -5.81
C LYS A 35 10.70 14.27 -7.29
N LYS A 36 10.05 13.32 -7.97
CA LYS A 36 9.69 13.44 -9.39
C LYS A 36 8.55 14.44 -9.65
N THR A 37 7.57 14.53 -8.75
CA THR A 37 6.41 15.43 -8.94
C THR A 37 6.67 16.85 -8.46
N THR A 38 7.40 17.01 -7.36
CA THR A 38 7.52 18.29 -6.63
C THR A 38 8.90 18.93 -6.82
N GLY A 39 9.89 18.18 -7.33
CA GLY A 39 11.25 18.66 -7.57
C GLY A 39 12.09 18.91 -6.30
N HIS A 40 11.49 18.74 -5.11
CA HIS A 40 12.12 18.89 -3.79
C HIS A 40 11.90 17.64 -2.95
N ASP A 41 12.77 17.39 -1.95
CA ASP A 41 12.64 16.23 -1.06
C ASP A 41 11.31 16.25 -0.29
N ALA A 42 10.75 15.05 -0.08
CA ALA A 42 9.44 14.91 0.57
C ALA A 42 9.49 15.46 2.00
N PRO A 43 8.61 16.41 2.37
CA PRO A 43 8.53 16.91 3.74
C PRO A 43 8.27 15.72 4.68
N LYS A 44 9.17 15.53 5.65
CA LYS A 44 9.10 14.40 6.58
C LYS A 44 7.92 14.48 7.53
N ASP A 45 7.32 15.67 7.68
CA ASP A 45 6.19 15.86 8.57
C ASP A 45 5.05 16.61 7.86
N PRO A 46 3.96 15.91 7.48
CA PRO A 46 2.79 16.55 6.91
C PRO A 46 1.99 17.36 7.94
N LEU A 47 2.35 17.31 9.23
CA LEU A 47 1.63 17.96 10.33
C LEU A 47 2.32 19.21 10.89
N GLU A 48 3.55 19.53 10.48
CA GLU A 48 4.29 20.74 10.90
C GLU A 48 3.96 22.01 10.11
N ASN A 49 2.87 22.04 9.33
CA ASN A 49 2.45 23.30 8.70
C ASN A 49 1.60 24.12 9.67
N ASP A 50 2.33 24.84 10.52
CA ASP A 50 1.88 25.97 11.33
C ASP A 50 0.96 26.91 10.51
N SER A 51 -0.17 27.30 11.13
CA SER A 51 -1.28 28.13 10.61
C SER A 51 -2.41 27.42 9.80
N THR A 52 -2.98 26.40 10.45
CA THR A 52 -4.42 26.05 10.66
C THR A 52 -5.47 26.01 9.52
N ILE A 53 -5.29 26.58 8.33
CA ILE A 53 -6.20 26.30 7.18
C ILE A 53 -5.47 25.70 6.00
N ALA A 54 -4.31 26.26 5.64
CA ALA A 54 -3.49 25.71 4.56
C ALA A 54 -3.01 24.29 4.87
N GLY A 55 -2.63 24.01 6.12
CA GLY A 55 -2.27 22.67 6.58
C GLY A 55 -3.43 21.67 6.49
N ILE A 56 -4.63 22.08 6.92
CA ILE A 56 -5.84 21.22 6.86
C ILE A 56 -6.21 20.92 5.40
N VAL A 57 -6.20 21.92 4.52
CA VAL A 57 -6.53 21.73 3.10
C VAL A 57 -5.49 20.85 2.41
N THR A 58 -4.20 21.02 2.73
CA THR A 58 -3.13 20.19 2.17
C THR A 58 -3.25 18.75 2.64
N PHE A 59 -3.49 18.53 3.94
CA PHE A 59 -3.70 17.20 4.49
C PHE A 59 -4.94 16.55 3.86
N ALA A 60 -6.07 17.27 3.79
CA ALA A 60 -7.29 16.79 3.15
C ALA A 60 -7.10 16.47 1.66
N ALA A 61 -6.35 17.29 0.93
CA ALA A 61 -6.02 17.03 -0.48
C ALA A 61 -5.17 15.77 -0.63
N VAL A 62 -4.16 15.59 0.23
CA VAL A 62 -3.31 14.39 0.24
C VAL A 62 -4.13 13.15 0.64
N THR A 63 -4.90 13.22 1.71
CA THR A 63 -5.78 12.12 2.15
C THR A 63 -6.82 11.79 1.07
N GLY A 64 -7.43 12.79 0.45
CA GLY A 64 -8.37 12.62 -0.65
C GLY A 64 -7.72 11.97 -1.88
N ALA A 65 -6.51 12.39 -2.24
CA ALA A 65 -5.73 11.79 -3.31
C ALA A 65 -5.38 10.33 -3.01
N VAL A 66 -4.92 10.03 -1.79
CA VAL A 66 -4.61 8.65 -1.36
C VAL A 66 -5.86 7.78 -1.36
N ALA A 67 -7.00 8.29 -0.89
CA ALA A 67 -8.27 7.56 -0.89
C ALA A 67 -8.74 7.26 -2.32
N ALA A 68 -8.65 8.22 -3.23
CA ALA A 68 -8.97 8.04 -4.64
C ALA A 68 -8.05 7.01 -5.31
N LEU A 69 -6.74 7.11 -5.09
CA LEU A 69 -5.76 6.15 -5.60
C LEU A 69 -6.00 4.75 -5.05
N SER A 70 -6.32 4.63 -3.76
CA SER A 70 -6.67 3.36 -3.11
C SER A 70 -7.90 2.73 -3.77
N ARG A 71 -8.93 3.53 -4.06
CA ARG A 71 -10.15 3.05 -4.72
C ARG A 71 -9.91 2.62 -6.16
N ILE A 72 -9.07 3.36 -6.90
CA ILE A 72 -8.66 2.98 -8.27
C ILE A 72 -7.85 1.69 -8.24
N ALA A 73 -6.90 1.57 -7.32
CA ALA A 73 -6.09 0.38 -7.14
C ALA A 73 -6.95 -0.84 -6.77
N ALA A 74 -7.89 -0.67 -5.83
CA ALA A 74 -8.85 -1.69 -5.44
C ALA A 74 -9.72 -2.12 -6.63
N ASN A 75 -10.29 -1.18 -7.39
CA ASN A 75 -11.09 -1.50 -8.58
C ASN A 75 -10.26 -2.18 -9.68
N LYS A 76 -9.02 -1.75 -9.93
CA LYS A 76 -8.11 -2.39 -10.90
C LYS A 76 -7.73 -3.81 -10.45
N GLY A 77 -7.40 -3.99 -9.17
CA GLY A 77 -7.08 -5.28 -8.58
C GLY A 77 -8.28 -6.24 -8.64
N ALA A 78 -9.45 -5.77 -8.21
CA ALA A 78 -10.69 -6.53 -8.25
C ALA A 78 -11.03 -6.96 -9.68
N ARG A 79 -10.98 -6.06 -10.67
CA ARG A 79 -11.22 -6.43 -12.08
C ARG A 79 -10.27 -7.51 -12.59
N LYS A 80 -8.99 -7.47 -12.20
CA LYS A 80 -7.98 -8.46 -12.61
C LYS A 80 -8.18 -9.81 -11.93
N VAL A 81 -8.67 -9.83 -10.70
CA VAL A 81 -9.00 -11.07 -9.97
C VAL A 81 -10.32 -11.66 -10.48
N THR A 82 -11.36 -10.83 -10.62
CA THR A 82 -12.66 -11.25 -11.17
C THR A 82 -12.52 -11.78 -12.59
N SER A 83 -11.71 -11.16 -13.47
CA SER A 83 -11.50 -11.68 -14.82
C SER A 83 -10.79 -13.04 -14.83
N ARG A 84 -9.83 -13.25 -13.92
CA ARG A 84 -9.15 -14.54 -13.75
C ARG A 84 -10.11 -15.63 -13.23
N ILE A 85 -10.94 -15.30 -12.26
CA ILE A 85 -11.96 -16.23 -11.72
C ILE A 85 -13.00 -16.55 -12.78
N ALA A 86 -13.46 -15.55 -13.54
CA ALA A 86 -14.41 -15.73 -14.64
C ALA A 86 -13.84 -16.62 -15.76
N ALA A 87 -12.58 -16.41 -16.14
CA ALA A 87 -11.90 -17.24 -17.14
C ALA A 87 -11.75 -18.70 -16.69
N GLY A 88 -11.38 -18.94 -15.43
CA GLY A 88 -11.30 -20.30 -14.87
C GLY A 88 -12.66 -21.01 -14.79
N ARG A 89 -13.72 -20.26 -14.49
CA ARG A 89 -15.10 -20.79 -14.42
C ARG A 89 -15.66 -21.11 -15.82
N ALA A 90 -15.34 -20.32 -16.84
CA ALA A 90 -15.73 -20.59 -18.23
C ALA A 90 -15.08 -21.89 -18.76
N LEU A 91 -13.81 -22.11 -18.44
CA LEU A 91 -13.08 -23.34 -18.81
C LEU A 91 -13.62 -24.60 -18.10
N LYS A 92 -14.20 -24.45 -16.90
CA LYS A 92 -14.81 -25.57 -16.15
C LYS A 92 -16.23 -25.89 -16.62
N ALA A 93 -16.92 -24.93 -17.23
CA ALA A 93 -18.27 -25.13 -17.77
C ALA A 93 -18.28 -25.73 -19.19
N SER A 94 -17.12 -25.76 -19.88
CA SER A 94 -16.95 -26.39 -21.20
C SER A 94 -16.34 -27.80 -21.15
N ARG A 95 -16.23 -28.40 -19.95
CA ARG A 95 -15.80 -29.79 -19.72
C ARG A 95 -16.97 -30.56 -19.14
#